data_AF-A0A6G0FHF4-F1
#
_entry.id   AF-A0A6G0FHF4-F1
#
_cell.length_a   1.000
_cell.length_b   1.000
_cell.length_c   1.000
_cell.angle_alpha   90.00
_cell.angle_beta   90.00
_cell.angle_gamma   90.00
#
_symmetry.space_group_name_H-M   'P 1'
#
loop_
_entity.id
_entity.type
_entity.pdbx_description
1 polymer ?
#
loop_
_entity_poly.entity_id
_entity_poly.type
_entity_poly.pdbx_seq_one_letter_code
_entity_poly.pdbx_strand_id
1 'polypeptide(L)'
;MAEDHTEEARRVSDALDQVEEIADPVERAVAISEVLKDYETRAPKLRDLRREAVLAMRADGVSYRKIAAKLGVSLGTVQNIERGHGSGWGTKSRSKETQDG
;
A
#
# COMPACT_ATOMS: atom_id res chain seq x y z
N MET A 1 11.24 17.58 -0.40
CA MET A 1 12.03 16.48 0.18
C MET A 1 11.43 16.21 1.55
N ALA A 2 10.90 14.99 1.75
CA ALA A 2 10.38 14.35 2.98
C ALA A 2 9.59 15.25 3.96
N GLU A 3 8.32 15.04 4.27
CA GLU A 3 7.75 13.83 4.87
C GLU A 3 6.22 13.82 4.62
N ASP A 4 5.72 13.11 3.60
CA ASP A 4 4.26 12.99 3.36
C ASP A 4 3.71 11.70 4.01
N HIS A 5 4.25 11.36 5.17
CA HIS A 5 3.93 10.16 5.94
C HIS A 5 3.39 10.56 7.30
N THR A 6 2.29 9.93 7.71
CA THR A 6 1.83 10.03 9.09
C THR A 6 2.90 9.48 10.03
N GLU A 7 2.89 9.88 11.30
CA GLU A 7 3.81 9.38 12.31
C GLU A 7 3.78 7.84 12.41
N GLU A 8 2.61 7.22 12.26
CA GLU A 8 2.45 5.78 12.26
C GLU A 8 3.06 5.14 11.02
N ALA A 9 2.88 5.73 9.84
CA ALA A 9 3.50 5.24 8.61
C ALA A 9 5.03 5.36 8.66
N ARG A 10 5.55 6.44 9.26
CA ARG A 10 6.98 6.63 9.50
C ARG A 10 7.54 5.55 10.42
N ARG A 11 6.91 5.30 11.58
CA ARG A 11 7.34 4.24 12.50
C ARG A 11 7.38 2.85 11.85
N VAL A 12 6.42 2.55 10.97
CA VAL A 12 6.44 1.30 10.21
C VAL A 12 7.61 1.27 9.24
N SER A 13 7.87 2.37 8.51
CA SER A 13 9.03 2.48 7.61
C SER A 13 10.34 2.30 8.38
N ASP A 14 10.52 3.03 9.47
CA ASP A 14 11.74 2.96 10.30
C ASP A 14 11.96 1.55 10.87
N ALA A 15 10.89 0.82 11.18
CA ALA A 15 10.98 -0.58 11.63
C ALA A 15 11.36 -1.53 10.48
N LEU A 16 10.92 -1.27 9.24
CA LEU A 16 11.33 -2.04 8.07
C LEU A 16 12.81 -1.79 7.75
N ASP A 17 13.26 -0.53 7.82
CA ASP A 17 14.68 -0.19 7.61
C ASP A 17 15.57 -0.93 8.60
N GLN A 18 15.16 -1.03 9.88
CA GLN A 18 15.87 -1.83 10.89
C GLN A 18 15.95 -3.32 10.54
N VAL A 19 14.92 -3.90 9.92
CA VAL A 19 14.95 -5.29 9.45
C VAL A 19 15.96 -5.46 8.32
N GLU A 20 16.05 -4.48 7.40
CA GLU A 20 17.01 -4.50 6.30
C GLU A 20 18.47 -4.38 6.78
N GLU A 21 18.70 -3.66 7.87
CA GLU A 21 20.01 -3.41 8.47
C GLU A 21 20.56 -4.57 9.35
N ILE A 22 19.76 -5.61 9.61
CA ILE A 22 20.22 -6.80 10.37
C ILE A 22 21.47 -7.39 9.69
N ALA A 23 22.57 -7.53 10.44
CA ALA A 23 23.86 -7.92 9.87
C ALA A 23 23.91 -9.38 9.40
N ASP A 24 23.42 -10.32 10.21
CA ASP A 24 23.41 -11.74 9.85
C ASP A 24 22.36 -12.01 8.73
N PRO A 25 22.78 -12.52 7.55
CA PRO A 25 21.84 -12.82 6.48
C PRO A 25 20.76 -13.83 6.85
N VAL A 26 21.03 -14.79 7.74
CA VAL A 26 20.03 -15.78 8.14
C VAL A 26 19.00 -15.15 9.07
N GLU A 27 19.45 -14.44 10.11
CA GLU A 27 18.57 -13.66 11.00
C GLU A 27 17.70 -12.66 10.23
N ARG A 28 18.29 -11.93 9.27
CA ARG A 28 17.56 -11.00 8.39
C ARG A 28 16.47 -11.70 7.59
N ALA A 29 16.76 -12.86 7.01
CA ALA A 29 15.78 -13.63 6.25
C ALA A 29 14.62 -14.14 7.12
N VAL A 30 14.90 -14.52 8.38
CA VAL A 30 13.86 -14.90 9.36
C VAL A 30 12.96 -13.70 9.66
N ALA A 31 13.53 -12.55 10.01
CA ALA A 31 12.77 -11.34 10.32
C ALA A 31 11.89 -10.89 9.14
N ILE A 32 12.44 -10.89 7.91
CA ILE A 32 11.67 -10.58 6.69
C ILE A 32 10.50 -11.57 6.54
N SER A 33 10.72 -12.87 6.74
CA SER A 33 9.68 -13.88 6.61
C SER A 33 8.52 -13.66 7.60
N GLU A 34 8.84 -13.28 8.84
CA GLU A 34 7.84 -12.96 9.85
C GLU A 34 7.02 -11.72 9.49
N VAL A 35 7.69 -10.64 9.05
CA VAL A 35 7.05 -9.40 8.60
C VAL A 35 6.10 -9.67 7.43
N LEU A 36 6.56 -10.42 6.42
CA LEU A 36 5.73 -10.73 5.25
C LEU A 36 4.49 -11.56 5.60
N LYS A 37 4.64 -12.52 6.53
CA LYS A 37 3.52 -13.35 7.01
C LYS A 37 2.50 -12.55 7.80
N ASP A 38 2.95 -11.66 8.69
CA ASP A 38 2.06 -10.75 9.42
C ASP A 38 1.35 -9.78 8.47
N TYR A 39 2.08 -9.24 7.48
CA TYR A 39 1.52 -8.38 6.45
C TYR A 39 0.45 -9.10 5.62
N GLU A 40 0.69 -10.34 5.17
CA GLU A 40 -0.30 -11.13 4.43
C GLU A 40 -1.61 -11.26 5.20
N THR A 41 -1.52 -11.47 6.52
CA THR A 41 -2.68 -11.58 7.40
C THR A 41 -3.42 -10.24 7.58
N ARG A 42 -2.69 -9.12 7.66
CA ARG A 42 -3.26 -7.79 7.95
C ARG A 42 -3.67 -6.99 6.71
N ALA A 43 -3.06 -7.26 5.57
CA ALA A 43 -3.26 -6.50 4.34
C ALA A 43 -4.73 -6.42 3.88
N PRO A 44 -5.55 -7.49 3.97
CA PRO A 44 -6.97 -7.41 3.63
C PRO A 44 -7.69 -6.33 4.46
N LYS A 45 -7.53 -6.36 5.78
CA LYS A 45 -8.15 -5.39 6.70
C LYS A 45 -7.69 -3.96 6.43
N LEU A 46 -6.39 -3.74 6.20
CA LEU A 46 -5.87 -2.40 5.90
C LEU A 46 -6.42 -1.86 4.57
N ARG A 47 -6.56 -2.72 3.55
CA ARG A 47 -7.19 -2.34 2.28
C ARG A 47 -8.67 -2.00 2.45
N ASP A 48 -9.39 -2.75 3.29
CA ASP A 48 -10.81 -2.53 3.55
C ASP A 48 -11.04 -1.21 4.27
N LEU A 49 -10.24 -0.89 5.31
CA LEU A 49 -10.28 0.41 5.99
C LEU A 49 -10.01 1.57 5.02
N ARG A 50 -9.03 1.42 4.12
CA ARG A 50 -8.76 2.43 3.09
C ARG A 50 -9.93 2.58 2.12
N ARG A 51 -10.59 1.46 1.75
CA ARG A 51 -11.77 1.48 0.86
C ARG A 51 -12.97 2.12 1.53
N GLU A 52 -13.21 1.81 2.79
CA GLU A 52 -14.27 2.43 3.60
C GLU A 52 -14.16 3.95 3.59
N ALA A 53 -12.96 4.49 3.83
CA ALA A 53 -12.73 5.93 3.78
C ALA A 53 -13.04 6.55 2.40
N VAL A 54 -12.66 5.88 1.31
CA VAL A 54 -13.00 6.32 -0.06
C VAL A 54 -14.51 6.29 -0.29
N LEU A 55 -15.19 5.21 0.10
CA LEU A 55 -16.63 5.07 -0.06
C LEU A 55 -17.40 6.13 0.75
N ALA A 56 -16.98 6.41 1.97
CA ALA A 56 -17.55 7.47 2.80
C ALA A 56 -17.44 8.84 2.11
N MET A 57 -16.24 9.21 1.64
CA MET A 57 -16.06 10.46 0.90
C MET A 57 -16.89 10.52 -0.40
N ARG A 58 -17.09 9.37 -1.07
CA ARG A 58 -17.94 9.29 -2.27
C ARG A 58 -19.42 9.48 -1.92
N ALA A 59 -19.88 8.92 -0.81
CA ALA A 59 -21.23 9.12 -0.29
C ALA A 59 -21.50 10.60 0.07
N ASP A 60 -20.48 11.30 0.56
CA ASP A 60 -20.52 12.74 0.84
C ASP A 60 -20.43 13.63 -0.42
N GLY A 61 -20.43 13.03 -1.63
CA GLY A 61 -20.36 13.76 -2.91
C GLY A 61 -18.97 14.28 -3.28
N VAL A 62 -17.90 13.85 -2.59
CA VAL A 62 -16.53 14.27 -2.93
C VAL A 62 -16.12 13.65 -4.28
N SER A 63 -15.58 14.49 -5.17
CA SER A 63 -15.09 14.03 -6.47
C SER A 63 -13.79 13.23 -6.33
N TYR A 64 -13.57 12.26 -7.22
CA TYR A 64 -12.35 11.44 -7.22
C TYR A 64 -11.07 12.26 -7.22
N ARG A 65 -11.02 13.39 -7.94
CA ARG A 65 -9.83 14.26 -8.00
C ARG A 65 -9.54 14.91 -6.64
N LYS A 66 -10.59 15.30 -5.89
CA LYS A 66 -10.44 15.83 -4.53
C LYS A 66 -10.00 14.73 -3.55
N ILE A 67 -10.55 13.52 -3.67
CA ILE A 67 -10.13 12.37 -2.87
C ILE A 67 -8.65 12.03 -3.14
N ALA A 68 -8.26 12.00 -4.41
CA ALA A 68 -6.88 11.75 -4.84
C ALA A 68 -5.90 12.74 -4.20
N ALA A 69 -6.22 14.05 -4.26
CA ALA A 69 -5.43 15.10 -3.64
C ALA A 69 -5.37 14.95 -2.10
N LYS A 70 -6.49 14.61 -1.45
CA LYS A 70 -6.54 14.41 0.02
C LYS A 70 -5.72 13.21 0.49
N LEU A 71 -5.68 12.14 -0.30
CA LEU A 71 -5.02 10.89 0.05
C LEU A 71 -3.58 10.79 -0.48
N GLY A 72 -3.10 11.79 -1.24
CA GLY A 72 -1.77 11.73 -1.85
C GLY A 72 -1.60 10.62 -2.90
N VAL A 73 -2.68 10.19 -3.56
CA VAL A 73 -2.64 9.10 -4.57
C VAL A 73 -3.22 9.55 -5.92
N SER A 74 -2.96 8.79 -6.98
CA SER A 74 -3.51 9.08 -8.30
C SER A 74 -5.04 8.90 -8.35
N LEU A 75 -5.70 9.57 -9.30
CA LEU A 75 -7.12 9.38 -9.59
C LEU A 75 -7.47 7.90 -9.85
N GLY A 76 -6.66 7.22 -10.68
CA GLY A 76 -6.85 5.81 -10.99
C GLY A 76 -6.73 4.92 -9.74
N THR A 77 -5.83 5.27 -8.82
CA THR A 77 -5.70 4.58 -7.52
C THR A 77 -6.98 4.68 -6.71
N VAL A 78 -7.61 5.87 -6.63
CA VAL A 78 -8.87 6.04 -5.91
C VAL A 78 -9.97 5.17 -6.52
N GLN A 79 -10.09 5.16 -7.85
CA GLN A 79 -11.10 4.35 -8.54
C GLN A 79 -10.85 2.85 -8.35
N ASN A 80 -9.58 2.42 -8.33
CA ASN A 80 -9.23 1.02 -8.05
C ASN A 80 -9.56 0.64 -6.61
N ILE A 81 -9.30 1.53 -5.64
CA ILE A 81 -9.69 1.33 -4.24
C ILE A 81 -11.20 1.16 -4.12
N GLU A 82 -11.98 2.06 -4.72
CA GLU A 82 -13.45 2.02 -4.68
C GLU A 82 -14.01 0.72 -5.27
N ARG A 83 -13.45 0.23 -6.38
CA ARG A 83 -13.82 -1.05 -7.01
C ARG A 83 -13.35 -2.28 -6.23
N GLY A 84 -12.45 -2.11 -5.26
CA GLY A 84 -11.85 -3.22 -4.52
C GLY A 84 -10.64 -3.86 -5.22
N HIS A 85 -10.16 -3.28 -6.32
CA HIS A 85 -8.96 -3.72 -7.05
C HIS A 85 -7.69 -3.16 -6.39
N GLY A 86 -7.47 -3.46 -5.12
CA GLY A 86 -6.18 -3.24 -4.48
C GLY A 86 -5.32 -4.48 -4.66
N SER A 87 -4.33 -4.44 -5.57
CA SER A 87 -3.29 -5.48 -5.66
C SER A 87 -2.58 -5.57 -4.31
N GLY A 88 -2.37 -6.80 -3.81
CA GLY A 88 -1.52 -7.03 -2.65
C GLY A 88 -0.11 -6.50 -2.90
N TRP A 89 0.64 -6.29 -1.81
CA TRP A 89 2.07 -6.01 -1.89
C TRP A 89 2.77 -7.03 -2.79
N GLY A 90 3.65 -6.56 -3.67
CA GLY A 90 4.51 -7.43 -4.49
C GLY A 90 3.88 -8.10 -5.73
N THR A 91 2.56 -8.04 -5.94
CA THR A 91 1.92 -8.66 -7.13
C THR A 91 1.37 -7.62 -8.11
N LYS A 92 2.28 -6.87 -8.74
CA LYS A 92 2.06 -6.49 -10.14
C LYS A 92 2.61 -7.64 -10.99
N SER A 93 1.76 -8.56 -11.41
CA SER A 93 2.04 -9.25 -12.67
C SER A 93 2.04 -8.16 -13.74
N ARG A 94 3.22 -7.70 -14.15
CA ARG A 94 3.36 -7.01 -15.43
C ARG A 94 2.98 -8.04 -16.48
N SER A 95 1.75 -8.02 -16.97
CA SER A 95 1.49 -8.52 -18.31
C SER A 95 2.26 -7.61 -19.26
N LYS A 96 3.47 -8.04 -19.67
CA LYS A 96 4.10 -7.49 -20.87
C LYS A 96 3.22 -7.93 -22.03
N GLU A 97 2.42 -7.01 -22.52
CA GLU A 97 1.80 -7.11 -23.84
C GLU A 97 2.95 -6.98 -24.84
N THR A 98 3.31 -8.10 -25.48
CA THR A 98 4.20 -8.12 -26.63
C THR A 98 3.48 -7.40 -27.76
N GLN A 99 3.90 -6.17 -28.05
CA GLN A 99 3.51 -5.49 -29.27
C GLN A 99 4.65 -5.69 -30.28
N ASP A 100 4.46 -6.70 -31.13
CA ASP A 100 5.16 -6.88 -32.39
C ASP A 100 4.20 -6.37 -33.49
N GLY A 101 4.68 -5.48 -34.35
CA GLY A 101 3.91 -4.82 -35.40
C GLY A 101 4.36 -3.41 -35.70
#